data_AF-A0A2E0TAZ6-F1
#
_entry.id   AF-A0A2E0TAZ6-F1
#
_cell.length_a   1.000
_cell.length_b   1.000
_cell.length_c   1.000
_cell.angle_alpha   90.00
_cell.angle_beta   90.00
_cell.angle_gamma   90.00
#
_symmetry.space_group_name_H-M   'P 1'
#
loop_
_entity.id
_entity.type
_entity.pdbx_description
1 polymer ?
#
loop_
_entity_poly.entity_id
_entity_poly.type
_entity_poly.pdbx_seq_one_letter_code
_entity_poly.pdbx_strand_id
1 'polypeptide(L)'
;MLLVAAPSSSRTPSPRSSSRASLDGSAASMNDAAVRRRLAFLLPLTLAGCAAGERVDGVTQPIAAFCSAEVIVSAEPRETVVVDVETEYLPRVVNCENGGAAFEALKAQAVSARTYLYYRLARTGDIADGTSDQVFGCDREPREEHYEAVRATQGEVLQYMEETIAGFYVAGSRQTPPECRGGTDDPTNTERFVTYNEGLSGDGVEQTTLGWVNPGNIYNRGCLSQNGSHCLAESGWGYEDILRFYYGTDIELVTAEGACVEPSEPEDAGVVADDAGPAEDAAAAGDDASVAAPDAGPSVGVRSPTGGGSLGSGCAVGVGAVGVGARSGALPWLVALAFVRLRRRRQRR
;
A
#
# COMPACT_ATOMS: atom_id res chain seq x y z
N MET A 1 15.58 28.79 8.31
CA MET A 1 15.66 30.28 8.33
C MET A 1 14.31 30.81 8.82
N LEU A 2 14.27 31.81 9.71
CA LEU A 2 13.00 32.29 10.31
C LEU A 2 12.04 32.87 9.26
N LEU A 3 10.74 32.63 9.42
CA LEU A 3 9.78 33.74 9.41
C LEU A 3 8.66 33.50 10.44
N VAL A 4 8.30 34.57 11.16
CA VAL A 4 7.26 34.60 12.18
C VAL A 4 6.09 35.45 11.68
N ALA A 5 4.86 34.97 11.86
CA ALA A 5 3.69 35.83 11.92
C ALA A 5 2.64 35.21 12.84
N ALA A 6 2.22 35.95 13.87
CA ALA A 6 1.17 35.58 14.81
C ALA A 6 -0.02 36.58 14.66
N PRO A 7 -1.12 36.50 15.44
CA PRO A 7 -2.47 36.49 14.88
C PRO A 7 -3.26 37.80 15.12
N SER A 8 -4.50 37.91 14.62
CA SER A 8 -5.68 38.35 15.41
C SER A 8 -6.95 38.57 14.55
N SER A 9 -8.09 38.50 15.25
CA SER A 9 -9.35 39.23 15.01
C SER A 9 -10.42 38.60 14.11
N SER A 10 -11.47 38.17 14.81
CA SER A 10 -12.80 37.82 14.32
C SER A 10 -13.62 39.03 13.83
N ARG A 11 -14.57 38.78 12.92
CA ARG A 11 -15.87 39.49 12.86
C ARG A 11 -16.87 38.69 12.02
N THR A 12 -18.01 38.37 12.63
CA THR A 12 -19.26 38.01 11.93
C THR A 12 -19.88 39.29 11.32
N PRO A 13 -20.73 39.17 10.29
CA PRO A 13 -22.17 39.17 10.59
C PRO A 13 -23.05 38.33 9.63
N SER A 14 -24.26 38.04 10.11
CA SER A 14 -25.46 37.56 9.37
C SER A 14 -26.68 38.03 10.18
N PRO A 15 -27.94 38.06 9.67
CA PRO A 15 -28.45 37.71 8.34
C PRO A 15 -29.31 38.81 7.68
N ARG A 16 -29.72 38.60 6.41
CA ARG A 16 -30.99 39.10 5.88
C ARG A 16 -31.66 38.08 4.97
N SER A 17 -32.99 38.08 4.99
CA SER A 17 -33.88 37.06 4.40
C SER A 17 -34.69 37.61 3.21
N SER A 18 -35.48 36.71 2.60
CA SER A 18 -36.50 36.94 1.56
C SER A 18 -35.96 37.17 0.13
N SER A 19 -36.56 36.64 -0.94
CA SER A 19 -37.77 35.80 -1.06
C SER A 19 -37.69 34.84 -2.27
N ARG A 20 -38.51 33.77 -2.25
CA ARG A 20 -38.79 32.94 -3.44
C ARG A 20 -39.85 33.62 -4.31
N ALA A 21 -39.71 33.54 -5.63
CA ALA A 21 -40.80 33.54 -6.58
C ALA A 21 -40.48 32.55 -7.70
N SER A 22 -41.49 31.85 -8.23
CA SER A 22 -41.34 30.79 -9.23
C SER A 22 -42.56 30.76 -10.15
N LEU A 23 -42.36 30.18 -11.33
CA LEU A 23 -43.34 29.75 -12.35
C LEU A 23 -43.82 30.75 -13.41
N ASP A 24 -44.15 30.11 -14.55
CA ASP A 24 -44.79 30.56 -15.78
C ASP A 24 -44.04 31.58 -16.66
N GLY A 25 -44.00 31.42 -18.00
CA GLY A 25 -44.54 30.34 -18.84
C GLY A 25 -44.65 30.76 -20.31
N SER A 26 -45.03 29.80 -21.17
CA SER A 26 -45.41 29.95 -22.59
C SER A 26 -44.34 30.30 -23.63
N ALA A 27 -44.22 29.40 -24.61
CA ALA A 27 -43.61 29.64 -25.91
C ALA A 27 -44.68 30.02 -26.97
N ALA A 28 -44.32 30.88 -27.91
CA ALA A 28 -44.91 31.02 -29.25
C ALA A 28 -43.82 31.63 -30.17
N SER A 29 -43.37 31.04 -31.28
CA SER A 29 -44.06 30.49 -32.47
C SER A 29 -44.27 31.53 -33.57
N MET A 30 -44.15 31.07 -34.83
CA MET A 30 -44.26 31.79 -36.12
C MET A 30 -43.03 32.61 -36.58
N ASN A 31 -42.66 32.65 -37.87
CA ASN A 31 -42.99 31.77 -39.02
C ASN A 31 -42.02 32.02 -40.20
N ASP A 32 -42.18 31.17 -41.22
CA ASP A 32 -41.74 31.26 -42.63
C ASP A 32 -40.34 30.70 -42.98
N ALA A 33 -40.15 29.96 -44.07
CA ALA A 33 -40.99 29.18 -45.00
C ALA A 33 -40.04 28.78 -46.15
N ALA A 34 -40.06 27.53 -46.63
CA ALA A 34 -40.20 27.19 -48.06
C ALA A 34 -39.91 25.70 -48.37
N VAL A 35 -40.43 25.28 -49.54
CA VAL A 35 -40.10 24.07 -50.33
C VAL A 35 -40.37 22.69 -49.70
N ARG A 36 -41.60 22.20 -49.92
CA ARG A 36 -41.87 20.75 -49.89
C ARG A 36 -41.47 20.10 -51.23
N ARG A 37 -40.51 19.18 -51.22
CA ARG A 37 -40.33 18.18 -52.30
C ARG A 37 -40.70 16.80 -51.75
N ARG A 38 -41.71 16.15 -52.36
CA ARG A 38 -42.04 14.75 -52.07
C ARG A 38 -41.05 13.84 -52.82
N LEU A 39 -40.26 13.07 -52.09
CA LEU A 39 -39.60 11.88 -52.60
C LEU A 39 -40.08 10.68 -51.79
N ALA A 40 -40.58 9.64 -52.47
CA ALA A 40 -40.87 8.37 -51.83
C ALA A 40 -39.54 7.65 -51.59
N PHE A 41 -39.26 7.27 -50.35
CA PHE A 41 -38.13 6.40 -50.03
C PHE A 41 -38.65 5.01 -49.63
N LEU A 42 -38.21 4.02 -50.40
CA LEU A 42 -38.33 2.61 -50.04
C LEU A 42 -37.49 2.35 -48.78
N LEU A 43 -38.07 1.63 -47.81
CA LEU A 43 -37.39 1.25 -46.58
C LEU A 43 -36.54 -0.01 -46.85
N PRO A 44 -35.21 0.03 -46.73
CA PRO A 44 -34.41 -1.19 -46.75
C PRO A 44 -34.47 -1.84 -45.37
N LEU A 45 -34.89 -3.10 -45.32
CA LEU A 45 -34.88 -3.91 -44.10
C LEU A 45 -33.43 -4.35 -43.80
N THR A 46 -32.70 -3.55 -43.03
CA THR A 46 -31.33 -3.91 -42.60
C THR A 46 -31.37 -4.95 -41.50
N LEU A 47 -31.01 -6.19 -41.85
CA LEU A 47 -30.64 -7.22 -40.87
C LEU A 47 -29.46 -6.72 -40.03
N ALA A 48 -29.69 -6.55 -38.73
CA ALA A 48 -28.62 -6.28 -37.77
C ALA A 48 -27.78 -7.56 -37.60
N GLY A 49 -26.71 -7.67 -38.37
CA GLY A 49 -25.68 -8.67 -38.12
C GLY A 49 -24.94 -8.32 -36.83
N CYS A 50 -25.00 -9.19 -35.83
CA CYS A 50 -24.14 -9.11 -34.66
C CYS A 50 -22.70 -9.40 -35.08
N ALA A 51 -21.98 -8.37 -35.50
CA ALA A 51 -20.53 -8.40 -35.48
C ALA A 51 -20.10 -8.39 -34.00
N ALA A 52 -19.81 -9.56 -33.45
CA ALA A 52 -18.98 -9.65 -32.26
C ALA A 52 -17.62 -9.08 -32.66
N GLY A 53 -17.31 -7.87 -32.20
CA GLY A 53 -15.93 -7.40 -32.26
C GLY A 53 -15.11 -8.27 -31.31
N GLU A 54 -14.11 -8.97 -31.84
CA GLU A 54 -13.03 -9.47 -31.01
C GLU A 54 -12.56 -8.30 -30.13
N ARG A 55 -12.57 -8.50 -28.81
CA ARG A 55 -11.76 -7.65 -27.95
C ARG A 55 -10.32 -8.00 -28.31
N VAL A 56 -9.63 -7.07 -28.94
CA VAL A 56 -8.17 -7.11 -28.91
C VAL A 56 -7.81 -6.89 -27.45
N ASP A 57 -7.26 -7.91 -26.80
CA ASP A 57 -6.77 -7.78 -25.45
C ASP A 57 -5.78 -6.60 -25.41
N GLY A 58 -6.01 -5.68 -24.48
CA GLY A 58 -5.29 -4.42 -24.44
C GLY A 58 -3.81 -4.68 -24.20
N VAL A 59 -2.99 -4.44 -25.23
CA VAL A 59 -1.53 -4.43 -25.06
C VAL A 59 -1.16 -3.14 -24.34
N THR A 60 -1.30 -3.15 -23.01
CA THR A 60 -0.80 -2.11 -22.12
C THR A 60 0.67 -1.88 -22.44
N GLN A 61 1.06 -0.65 -22.75
CA GLN A 61 2.45 -0.37 -23.09
C GLN A 61 3.34 -0.66 -21.86
N PRO A 62 4.44 -1.40 -22.04
CA PRO A 62 5.32 -1.72 -20.92
C PRO A 62 5.95 -0.44 -20.37
N ILE A 63 5.80 -0.23 -19.06
CA ILE A 63 6.48 0.86 -18.37
C ILE A 63 7.92 0.43 -18.08
N ALA A 64 8.86 1.38 -18.14
CA ALA A 64 10.26 1.09 -17.84
C ALA A 64 10.48 0.96 -16.33
N ALA A 65 11.19 -0.08 -15.92
CA ALA A 65 11.53 -0.30 -14.51
C ALA A 65 12.60 0.67 -14.01
N PHE A 66 12.35 1.32 -12.87
CA PHE A 66 13.38 2.04 -12.13
C PHE A 66 14.22 1.04 -11.33
N CYS A 67 15.41 0.71 -11.83
CA CYS A 67 16.32 -0.24 -11.17
C CYS A 67 17.15 0.37 -10.05
N SER A 68 17.27 1.70 -10.01
CA SER A 68 18.00 2.42 -8.97
C SER A 68 17.24 3.66 -8.53
N ALA A 69 17.27 3.98 -7.24
CA ALA A 69 16.66 5.18 -6.66
C ALA A 69 17.73 6.10 -6.05
N GLU A 70 17.64 7.42 -6.28
CA GLU A 70 18.36 8.42 -5.49
C GLU A 70 17.54 8.73 -4.24
N VAL A 71 18.03 8.26 -3.08
CA VAL A 71 17.37 8.40 -1.77
C VAL A 71 18.05 9.52 -0.98
N ILE A 72 17.29 10.51 -0.54
CA ILE A 72 17.75 11.63 0.30
C ILE A 72 17.75 11.15 1.76
N VAL A 73 18.94 10.87 2.29
CA VAL A 73 19.15 10.37 3.67
C VAL A 73 19.40 11.50 4.68
N SER A 74 19.72 12.69 4.20
CA SER A 74 19.70 13.93 5.00
C SER A 74 19.26 15.09 4.12
N ALA A 75 18.39 15.96 4.65
CA ALA A 75 17.96 17.17 3.96
C ALA A 75 18.95 18.34 4.11
N GLU A 76 19.63 18.46 5.26
CA GLU A 76 20.49 19.59 5.61
C GLU A 76 21.71 19.15 6.44
N PRO A 77 22.91 19.00 5.84
CA PRO A 77 23.18 19.15 4.41
C PRO A 77 22.44 18.09 3.58
N ARG A 78 22.10 18.40 2.32
CA ARG A 78 21.54 17.39 1.40
C ARG A 78 22.59 16.30 1.17
N GLU A 79 22.26 15.09 1.57
CA GLU A 79 23.04 13.87 1.35
C GLU A 79 22.14 12.83 0.71
N THR A 80 22.64 12.19 -0.34
CA THR A 80 21.91 11.21 -1.14
C THR A 80 22.73 9.95 -1.35
N VAL A 81 22.04 8.81 -1.37
CA VAL A 81 22.60 7.50 -1.72
C VAL A 81 21.86 6.97 -2.95
N VAL A 82 22.56 6.23 -3.81
CA VAL A 82 21.94 5.49 -4.91
C VAL A 82 21.92 4.02 -4.53
N VAL A 83 20.72 3.45 -4.50
CA VAL A 83 20.46 2.07 -4.04
C VAL A 83 19.72 1.28 -5.11
N ASP A 84 19.89 -0.04 -5.10
CA ASP A 84 19.13 -0.95 -5.97
C ASP A 84 17.67 -1.05 -5.49
N VAL A 85 16.72 -0.97 -6.41
CA VAL A 85 15.30 -0.85 -6.02
C VAL A 85 14.72 -2.15 -5.48
N GLU A 86 14.97 -3.28 -6.16
CA GLU A 86 14.35 -4.56 -5.82
C GLU A 86 15.13 -5.31 -4.72
N THR A 87 16.45 -5.12 -4.62
CA THR A 87 17.32 -5.87 -3.70
C THR A 87 17.81 -5.07 -2.49
N GLU A 88 17.63 -3.74 -2.45
CA GLU A 88 18.03 -2.91 -1.31
C GLU A 88 16.92 -1.98 -0.81
N TYR A 89 16.30 -1.19 -1.68
CA TYR A 89 15.31 -0.18 -1.29
C TYR A 89 14.00 -0.79 -0.79
N LEU A 90 13.30 -1.56 -1.64
CA LEU A 90 11.98 -2.08 -1.31
C LEU A 90 11.99 -3.06 -0.11
N PRO A 91 12.96 -3.98 0.04
CA PRO A 91 13.02 -4.83 1.24
C PRO A 91 13.20 -4.04 2.53
N ARG A 92 13.94 -2.91 2.49
CA ARG A 92 14.07 -1.99 3.62
C ARG A 92 12.77 -1.25 3.90
N VAL A 93 12.10 -0.69 2.89
CA VAL A 93 10.80 -0.01 3.06
C VAL A 93 9.75 -0.99 3.62
N VAL A 94 9.58 -2.18 3.03
CA VAL A 94 8.63 -3.21 3.51
C VAL A 94 8.89 -3.57 4.98
N ASN A 95 10.16 -3.75 5.37
CA ASN A 95 10.56 -4.01 6.76
C ASN A 95 10.23 -2.84 7.71
N CYS A 96 10.55 -1.62 7.29
CA CYS A 96 10.38 -0.43 8.10
C CYS A 96 8.90 -0.08 8.31
N GLU A 97 8.10 -0.21 7.26
CA GLU A 97 6.67 0.09 7.25
C GLU A 97 5.84 -0.99 7.95
N ASN A 98 5.83 -2.22 7.42
CA ASN A 98 4.92 -3.29 7.86
C ASN A 98 5.64 -4.62 8.14
N GLY A 99 6.91 -4.57 8.52
CA GLY A 99 7.82 -5.72 8.58
C GLY A 99 7.54 -6.83 9.60
N GLY A 100 6.31 -6.93 10.11
CA GLY A 100 5.81 -8.04 10.94
C GLY A 100 4.43 -8.57 10.52
N ALA A 101 3.88 -8.10 9.39
CA ALA A 101 2.58 -8.54 8.87
C ALA A 101 2.63 -9.90 8.16
N ALA A 102 1.44 -10.46 7.89
CA ALA A 102 1.27 -11.65 7.07
C ALA A 102 1.75 -11.43 5.62
N PHE A 103 2.19 -12.52 4.96
CA PHE A 103 2.95 -12.44 3.70
C PHE A 103 2.24 -11.69 2.56
N GLU A 104 0.94 -11.93 2.35
CA GLU A 104 0.16 -11.20 1.33
C GLU A 104 0.05 -9.69 1.62
N ALA A 105 0.09 -9.28 2.89
CA ALA A 105 0.16 -7.88 3.27
C ALA A 105 1.56 -7.28 3.02
N LEU A 106 2.63 -8.08 3.14
CA LEU A 106 3.99 -7.67 2.75
C LEU A 106 4.09 -7.48 1.23
N LYS A 107 3.47 -8.37 0.43
CA LYS A 107 3.36 -8.23 -1.03
C LYS A 107 2.58 -6.97 -1.42
N ALA A 108 1.41 -6.73 -0.80
CA ALA A 108 0.64 -5.51 -1.04
C ALA A 108 1.46 -4.25 -0.66
N GLN A 109 2.19 -4.29 0.46
CA GLN A 109 3.10 -3.20 0.86
C GLN A 109 4.24 -2.98 -0.15
N ALA A 110 4.80 -4.05 -0.73
CA ALA A 110 5.84 -3.96 -1.75
C ALA A 110 5.34 -3.28 -3.04
N VAL A 111 4.18 -3.71 -3.56
CA VAL A 111 3.54 -3.10 -4.75
C VAL A 111 3.19 -1.64 -4.50
N SER A 112 2.57 -1.30 -3.36
CA SER A 112 2.27 0.09 -3.00
C SER A 112 3.53 0.93 -2.84
N ALA A 113 4.59 0.39 -2.23
CA ALA A 113 5.86 1.09 -2.07
C ALA A 113 6.55 1.37 -3.41
N ARG A 114 6.62 0.36 -4.31
CA ARG A 114 7.17 0.49 -5.66
C ARG A 114 6.37 1.49 -6.50
N THR A 115 5.04 1.44 -6.40
CA THR A 115 4.13 2.39 -7.07
C THR A 115 4.43 3.84 -6.68
N TYR A 116 4.48 4.15 -5.37
CA TYR A 116 4.79 5.50 -4.90
C TYR A 116 6.23 5.93 -5.29
N LEU A 117 7.21 5.01 -5.23
CA LEU A 117 8.57 5.27 -5.71
C LEU A 117 8.58 5.66 -7.19
N TYR A 118 7.92 4.89 -8.06
CA TYR A 118 7.86 5.16 -9.50
C TYR A 118 7.15 6.50 -9.77
N TYR A 119 6.02 6.75 -9.10
CA TYR A 119 5.31 8.03 -9.14
C TYR A 119 6.20 9.22 -8.78
N ARG A 120 7.10 9.06 -7.79
CA ARG A 120 8.06 10.09 -7.35
C ARG A 120 9.23 10.27 -8.29
N LEU A 121 9.93 9.19 -8.66
CA LEU A 121 11.10 9.26 -9.55
C LEU A 121 10.73 9.84 -10.92
N ALA A 122 9.54 9.53 -11.45
CA ALA A 122 9.03 10.12 -12.68
C ALA A 122 8.75 11.64 -12.60
N ARG A 123 8.66 12.23 -11.39
CA ARG A 123 8.30 13.63 -11.15
C ARG A 123 9.45 14.49 -10.63
N THR A 124 10.26 13.97 -9.71
CA THR A 124 11.37 14.72 -9.08
C THR A 124 12.74 14.08 -9.29
N GLY A 125 12.80 12.81 -9.71
CA GLY A 125 14.05 12.05 -9.85
C GLY A 125 14.64 11.53 -8.54
N ASP A 126 14.04 11.88 -7.39
CA ASP A 126 14.50 11.55 -6.04
C ASP A 126 13.34 11.20 -5.09
N ILE A 127 13.69 10.54 -3.99
CA ILE A 127 12.77 10.22 -2.88
C ILE A 127 13.46 10.47 -1.55
N ALA A 128 12.74 11.00 -0.55
CA ALA A 128 13.27 11.23 0.78
C ALA A 128 13.11 10.00 1.68
N ASP A 129 14.05 9.81 2.60
CA ASP A 129 13.88 8.89 3.72
C ASP A 129 13.11 9.57 4.86
N GLY A 130 11.93 9.05 5.18
CA GLY A 130 11.11 9.49 6.30
C GLY A 130 9.65 9.77 5.97
N THR A 131 8.91 10.31 6.95
CA THR A 131 7.44 10.41 6.94
C THR A 131 6.84 11.43 5.96
N SER A 132 7.66 12.14 5.17
CA SER A 132 7.15 12.89 4.01
C SER A 132 6.88 11.99 2.81
N ASP A 133 7.61 10.88 2.72
CA ASP A 133 7.74 10.01 1.55
C ASP A 133 7.56 8.55 1.97
N GLN A 134 8.67 7.83 2.22
CA GLN A 134 8.70 6.43 2.69
C GLN A 134 9.84 6.26 3.69
N VAL A 135 9.69 5.38 4.68
CA VAL A 135 10.77 5.09 5.64
C VAL A 135 11.68 3.99 5.10
N PHE A 136 12.92 4.34 4.76
CA PHE A 136 13.97 3.44 4.28
C PHE A 136 15.01 3.14 5.38
N GLY A 137 15.39 4.15 6.17
CA GLY A 137 16.50 4.07 7.15
C GLY A 137 16.07 3.77 8.58
N CYS A 138 15.26 2.74 8.83
CA CYS A 138 14.93 2.33 10.20
C CYS A 138 16.00 1.40 10.83
N ASP A 139 16.09 1.38 12.17
CA ASP A 139 17.06 0.60 12.97
C ASP A 139 16.89 -0.94 12.92
N ARG A 140 16.19 -1.49 11.91
CA ARG A 140 15.90 -2.92 11.75
C ARG A 140 16.45 -3.38 10.41
N GLU A 141 17.15 -4.52 10.38
CA GLU A 141 17.52 -5.16 9.12
C GLU A 141 16.35 -6.00 8.56
N PRO A 142 16.15 -6.04 7.23
CA PRO A 142 15.15 -6.91 6.61
C PRO A 142 15.38 -8.40 6.88
N ARG A 143 14.28 -9.16 6.93
CA ARG A 143 14.24 -10.63 7.00
C ARG A 143 13.95 -11.20 5.60
N GLU A 144 14.21 -12.49 5.37
CA GLU A 144 13.99 -13.10 4.05
C GLU A 144 12.56 -12.91 3.54
N GLU A 145 11.55 -12.95 4.42
CA GLU A 145 10.15 -12.70 4.03
C GLU A 145 9.90 -11.32 3.38
N HIS A 146 10.74 -10.31 3.67
CA HIS A 146 10.66 -8.99 3.04
C HIS A 146 11.29 -9.02 1.64
N TYR A 147 12.41 -9.71 1.47
CA TYR A 147 13.02 -9.94 0.15
C TYR A 147 12.12 -10.82 -0.73
N GLU A 148 11.51 -11.85 -0.15
CA GLU A 148 10.61 -12.77 -0.82
C GLU A 148 9.32 -12.08 -1.27
N ALA A 149 8.72 -11.21 -0.44
CA ALA A 149 7.54 -10.43 -0.82
C ALA A 149 7.82 -9.44 -1.97
N VAL A 150 9.00 -8.80 -1.98
CA VAL A 150 9.43 -7.90 -3.07
C VAL A 150 9.69 -8.68 -4.36
N ARG A 151 10.41 -9.80 -4.26
CA ARG A 151 10.71 -10.71 -5.37
C ARG A 151 9.45 -11.34 -5.97
N ALA A 152 8.48 -11.72 -5.14
CA ALA A 152 7.19 -12.28 -5.56
C ALA A 152 6.20 -11.23 -6.11
N THR A 153 6.64 -9.98 -6.25
CA THR A 153 5.89 -8.86 -6.85
C THR A 153 6.82 -7.99 -7.73
N GLN A 154 7.93 -8.55 -8.23
CA GLN A 154 9.02 -7.78 -8.84
C GLN A 154 8.53 -6.95 -10.03
N GLY A 155 8.87 -5.67 -10.08
CA GLY A 155 8.41 -4.75 -11.12
C GLY A 155 6.92 -4.39 -11.10
N GLU A 156 6.07 -5.04 -10.29
CA GLU A 156 4.63 -4.74 -10.24
C GLU A 156 4.34 -3.38 -9.60
N VAL A 157 3.56 -2.56 -10.31
CA VAL A 157 3.02 -1.29 -9.82
C VAL A 157 1.54 -1.16 -10.15
N LEU A 158 0.88 -0.20 -9.50
CA LEU A 158 -0.52 0.13 -9.74
C LEU A 158 -0.66 1.26 -10.77
N GLN A 159 -1.49 1.04 -11.78
CA GLN A 159 -1.90 2.04 -12.75
C GLN A 159 -3.41 2.26 -12.73
N TYR A 160 -3.82 3.46 -13.14
CA TYR A 160 -5.20 3.78 -13.49
C TYR A 160 -5.18 4.72 -14.69
N MET A 161 -5.86 4.32 -15.78
CA MET A 161 -5.83 5.04 -17.07
C MET A 161 -4.40 5.23 -17.63
N GLU A 162 -3.62 4.14 -17.71
CA GLU A 162 -2.23 4.13 -18.24
C GLU A 162 -1.23 5.01 -17.46
N GLU A 163 -1.60 5.46 -16.26
CA GLU A 163 -0.80 6.35 -15.42
C GLU A 163 -0.51 5.71 -14.06
N THR A 164 0.76 5.71 -13.64
CA THR A 164 1.17 5.22 -12.30
C THR A 164 0.59 6.11 -11.22
N ILE A 165 -0.23 5.54 -10.34
CA ILE A 165 -0.92 6.28 -9.27
C ILE A 165 0.05 6.68 -8.16
N ALA A 166 -0.39 7.52 -7.22
CA ALA A 166 0.44 7.89 -6.08
C ALA A 166 0.74 6.72 -5.13
N GLY A 167 -0.14 5.71 -5.00
CA GLY A 167 0.12 4.53 -4.18
C GLY A 167 0.24 4.80 -2.67
N PHE A 168 -0.51 5.78 -2.14
CA PHE A 168 -0.44 6.14 -0.71
C PHE A 168 -0.74 4.96 0.22
N TYR A 169 -0.06 4.92 1.37
CA TYR A 169 -0.34 4.00 2.46
C TYR A 169 -0.01 4.66 3.82
N VAL A 170 -0.60 4.15 4.90
CA VAL A 170 -0.34 4.55 6.29
C VAL A 170 -0.54 3.38 7.24
N ALA A 171 -0.14 3.53 8.50
CA ALA A 171 -0.39 2.52 9.54
C ALA A 171 -1.88 2.15 9.66
N GLY A 172 -2.75 3.16 9.73
CA GLY A 172 -4.16 2.99 10.07
C GLY A 172 -4.37 2.54 11.52
N SER A 173 -5.63 2.44 11.93
CA SER A 173 -6.02 1.83 13.20
C SER A 173 -5.73 0.32 13.22
N ARG A 174 -5.67 -0.31 14.39
CA ARG A 174 -5.76 -1.76 14.51
C ARG A 174 -7.19 -2.20 14.23
N GLN A 175 -7.34 -3.10 13.28
CA GLN A 175 -8.63 -3.53 12.71
C GLN A 175 -8.84 -5.02 13.01
N THR A 176 -10.09 -5.48 12.95
CA THR A 176 -10.45 -6.87 13.25
C THR A 176 -11.28 -7.51 12.14
N PRO A 177 -11.16 -8.82 11.90
CA PRO A 177 -12.02 -9.53 10.95
C PRO A 177 -13.50 -9.55 11.39
N PRO A 178 -14.45 -9.80 10.46
CA PRO A 178 -14.23 -10.07 9.04
C PRO A 178 -14.06 -8.82 8.17
N GLU A 179 -14.49 -7.64 8.62
CA GLU A 179 -14.51 -6.45 7.75
C GLU A 179 -13.12 -5.87 7.51
N CYS A 180 -12.23 -5.88 8.50
CA CYS A 180 -10.93 -5.21 8.44
C CYS A 180 -11.07 -3.76 7.92
N ARG A 181 -11.95 -2.98 8.56
CA ARG A 181 -12.19 -1.57 8.30
C ARG A 181 -12.33 -0.79 9.60
N GLY A 182 -11.55 0.28 9.74
CA GLY A 182 -11.65 1.19 10.87
C GLY A 182 -11.26 0.58 12.22
N GLY A 183 -11.29 1.43 13.24
CA GLY A 183 -10.91 1.06 14.59
C GLY A 183 -10.72 2.30 15.47
N THR A 184 -10.89 2.12 16.78
CA THR A 184 -10.61 3.18 17.76
C THR A 184 -9.20 3.09 18.35
N ASP A 185 -8.50 1.97 18.15
CA ASP A 185 -7.09 1.80 18.52
C ASP A 185 -6.20 2.26 17.37
N ASP A 186 -6.07 3.59 17.22
CA ASP A 186 -5.16 4.22 16.27
C ASP A 186 -4.09 5.02 17.01
N PRO A 187 -2.97 4.38 17.42
CA PRO A 187 -1.87 5.06 18.11
C PRO A 187 -1.13 6.06 17.20
N THR A 188 -1.33 5.99 15.88
CA THR A 188 -0.67 6.87 14.90
C THR A 188 -1.55 8.06 14.49
N ASN A 189 -2.87 7.95 14.73
CA ASN A 189 -3.89 8.89 14.26
C ASN A 189 -3.82 9.08 12.73
N THR A 190 -3.67 7.98 11.98
CA THR A 190 -3.60 7.94 10.50
C THR A 190 -4.80 7.25 9.83
N GLU A 191 -5.68 6.58 10.58
CA GLU A 191 -6.90 5.92 10.07
C GLU A 191 -7.75 6.87 9.22
N ARG A 192 -7.83 8.15 9.61
CA ARG A 192 -8.54 9.22 8.86
C ARG A 192 -8.05 9.45 7.41
N PHE A 193 -6.92 8.87 7.03
CA PHE A 193 -6.36 8.94 5.68
C PHE A 193 -6.65 7.68 4.86
N VAL A 194 -6.97 6.56 5.50
CA VAL A 194 -7.30 5.28 4.86
C VAL A 194 -8.62 5.43 4.11
N THR A 195 -8.74 4.76 2.95
CA THR A 195 -9.95 4.77 2.12
C THR A 195 -10.41 3.35 1.82
N TYR A 196 -11.70 3.16 1.62
CA TYR A 196 -12.32 1.83 1.63
C TYR A 196 -13.05 1.57 0.32
N ASN A 197 -12.26 1.23 -0.72
CA ASN A 197 -12.65 1.26 -2.13
C ASN A 197 -13.04 -0.11 -2.73
N GLU A 198 -13.29 -1.12 -1.90
CA GLU A 198 -13.82 -2.41 -2.34
C GLU A 198 -15.11 -2.23 -3.17
N GLY A 199 -15.12 -2.74 -4.41
CA GLY A 199 -16.26 -2.60 -5.32
C GLY A 199 -16.49 -1.20 -5.89
N LEU A 200 -15.67 -0.21 -5.54
CA LEU A 200 -15.72 1.14 -6.11
C LEU A 200 -14.79 1.25 -7.33
N SER A 201 -15.19 2.05 -8.31
CA SER A 201 -14.44 2.30 -9.56
C SER A 201 -14.69 3.68 -10.14
N GLY A 202 -13.81 4.13 -11.03
CA GLY A 202 -13.85 5.44 -11.67
C GLY A 202 -13.94 6.60 -10.67
N ASP A 203 -14.79 7.58 -10.99
CA ASP A 203 -15.11 8.72 -10.11
C ASP A 203 -15.80 8.32 -8.79
N GLY A 204 -16.20 7.05 -8.64
CA GLY A 204 -16.82 6.51 -7.42
C GLY A 204 -15.82 6.17 -6.31
N VAL A 205 -14.51 6.18 -6.59
CA VAL A 205 -13.47 5.89 -5.59
C VAL A 205 -13.28 7.04 -4.60
N GLU A 206 -13.19 6.69 -3.32
CA GLU A 206 -12.80 7.60 -2.25
C GLU A 206 -11.31 7.91 -2.34
N GLN A 207 -11.00 9.20 -2.53
CA GLN A 207 -9.64 9.72 -2.60
C GLN A 207 -9.12 10.09 -1.21
N THR A 208 -7.85 9.79 -0.91
CA THR A 208 -7.26 10.14 0.38
C THR A 208 -6.93 11.63 0.47
N THR A 209 -7.03 12.20 1.67
CA THR A 209 -6.64 13.59 1.95
C THR A 209 -5.12 13.81 2.09
N LEU A 210 -4.31 12.75 1.96
CA LEU A 210 -2.85 12.87 1.77
C LEU A 210 -2.52 13.45 0.38
N GLY A 211 -3.32 13.12 -0.63
CA GLY A 211 -3.26 13.71 -1.95
C GLY A 211 -4.23 14.88 -2.13
N TRP A 212 -4.11 15.60 -3.24
CA TRP A 212 -5.16 16.54 -3.65
C TRP A 212 -6.43 15.78 -4.00
N VAL A 213 -7.56 16.13 -3.37
CA VAL A 213 -8.87 15.53 -3.66
C VAL A 213 -9.57 16.33 -4.75
N ASN A 214 -9.76 15.70 -5.90
CA ASN A 214 -10.47 16.19 -7.08
C ASN A 214 -10.80 14.98 -7.98
N PRO A 215 -12.05 14.81 -8.48
CA PRO A 215 -12.39 13.71 -9.39
C PRO A 215 -11.48 13.61 -10.63
N GLY A 216 -10.98 14.74 -11.15
CA GLY A 216 -10.02 14.76 -12.26
C GLY A 216 -8.57 14.43 -11.86
N ASN A 217 -8.26 14.20 -10.59
CA ASN A 217 -6.93 13.79 -10.12
C ASN A 217 -6.79 12.26 -10.11
N ILE A 218 -6.55 11.69 -11.29
CA ILE A 218 -6.43 10.23 -11.51
C ILE A 218 -5.34 9.55 -10.66
N TYR A 219 -4.34 10.30 -10.19
CA TYR A 219 -3.24 9.74 -9.37
C TYR A 219 -3.65 9.47 -7.92
N ASN A 220 -4.69 10.14 -7.40
CA ASN A 220 -5.18 9.93 -6.05
C ASN A 220 -6.31 8.89 -6.09
N ARG A 221 -5.96 7.64 -5.82
CA ARG A 221 -6.87 6.48 -5.87
C ARG A 221 -7.24 5.90 -4.51
N GLY A 222 -6.81 6.55 -3.43
CA GLY A 222 -7.02 6.07 -2.07
C GLY A 222 -5.72 5.89 -1.28
N CYS A 223 -5.81 5.22 -0.13
CA CYS A 223 -4.71 4.96 0.78
C CYS A 223 -4.90 3.62 1.51
N LEU A 224 -3.86 2.78 1.48
CA LEU A 224 -3.82 1.47 2.14
C LEU A 224 -3.53 1.60 3.64
N SER A 225 -4.19 0.77 4.46
CA SER A 225 -3.88 0.58 5.89
C SER A 225 -2.94 -0.61 6.06
N GLN A 226 -1.79 -0.41 6.70
CA GLN A 226 -0.82 -1.48 7.03
C GLN A 226 -1.40 -2.50 8.02
N ASN A 227 -2.12 -2.02 9.04
CA ASN A 227 -2.82 -2.87 10.00
C ASN A 227 -4.04 -3.58 9.36
N GLY A 228 -4.75 -2.89 8.46
CA GLY A 228 -5.89 -3.44 7.75
C GLY A 228 -5.51 -4.49 6.70
N SER A 229 -4.44 -4.26 5.93
CA SER A 229 -3.90 -5.26 5.00
C SER A 229 -3.42 -6.52 5.73
N HIS A 230 -2.80 -6.36 6.90
CA HIS A 230 -2.45 -7.50 7.77
C HIS A 230 -3.69 -8.29 8.21
N CYS A 231 -4.75 -7.61 8.66
CA CYS A 231 -6.02 -8.21 9.05
C CYS A 231 -6.70 -8.99 7.90
N LEU A 232 -6.68 -8.42 6.68
CA LEU A 232 -7.21 -9.06 5.48
C LEU A 232 -6.38 -10.31 5.11
N ALA A 233 -5.06 -10.20 5.11
CA ALA A 233 -4.16 -11.32 4.82
C ALA A 233 -4.28 -12.47 5.84
N GLU A 234 -4.42 -12.17 7.15
CA GLU A 234 -4.74 -13.18 8.17
C GLU A 234 -6.13 -13.81 7.97
N SER A 235 -7.06 -13.07 7.34
CA SER A 235 -8.38 -13.57 6.94
C SER A 235 -8.36 -14.34 5.61
N GLY A 236 -7.19 -14.56 5.02
CA GLY A 236 -6.98 -15.37 3.80
C GLY A 236 -7.08 -14.60 2.47
N TRP A 237 -7.01 -13.26 2.49
CA TRP A 237 -7.03 -12.45 1.27
C TRP A 237 -5.68 -12.43 0.57
N GLY A 238 -5.69 -12.55 -0.76
CA GLY A 238 -4.52 -12.36 -1.60
C GLY A 238 -4.14 -10.88 -1.76
N TYR A 239 -2.86 -10.61 -2.03
CA TYR A 239 -2.32 -9.26 -2.12
C TYR A 239 -3.03 -8.38 -3.16
N GLU A 240 -3.45 -8.93 -4.31
CA GLU A 240 -4.16 -8.15 -5.34
C GLU A 240 -5.55 -7.67 -4.86
N ASP A 241 -6.27 -8.52 -4.14
CA ASP A 241 -7.59 -8.19 -3.61
C ASP A 241 -7.48 -7.16 -2.49
N ILE A 242 -6.42 -7.25 -1.68
CA ILE A 242 -6.04 -6.20 -0.72
C ILE A 242 -5.76 -4.87 -1.44
N LEU A 243 -5.03 -4.89 -2.56
CA LEU A 243 -4.75 -3.68 -3.34
C LEU A 243 -6.05 -3.08 -3.93
N ARG A 244 -6.93 -3.91 -4.51
CA ARG A 244 -8.25 -3.50 -5.04
C ARG A 244 -9.19 -2.98 -3.93
N PHE A 245 -9.12 -3.54 -2.72
CA PHE A 245 -9.88 -3.08 -1.55
C PHE A 245 -9.53 -1.63 -1.12
N TYR A 246 -8.28 -1.19 -1.33
CA TYR A 246 -7.84 0.17 -0.97
C TYR A 246 -7.81 1.16 -2.15
N TYR A 247 -7.58 0.69 -3.38
CA TYR A 247 -7.37 1.56 -4.56
C TYR A 247 -8.45 1.48 -5.65
N GLY A 248 -9.49 0.66 -5.44
CA GLY A 248 -10.62 0.46 -6.35
C GLY A 248 -10.51 -0.83 -7.19
N THR A 249 -11.63 -1.38 -7.63
CA THR A 249 -11.68 -2.66 -8.36
C THR A 249 -11.15 -2.59 -9.79
N ASP A 250 -11.00 -1.38 -10.32
CA ASP A 250 -10.49 -0.99 -11.64
C ASP A 250 -9.03 -0.50 -11.58
N ILE A 251 -8.32 -0.76 -10.47
CA ILE A 251 -6.86 -0.57 -10.43
C ILE A 251 -6.17 -1.69 -11.21
N GLU A 252 -5.27 -1.33 -12.10
CA GLU A 252 -4.50 -2.26 -12.93
C GLU A 252 -3.16 -2.57 -12.24
N LEU A 253 -2.82 -3.84 -12.11
CA LEU A 253 -1.47 -4.27 -11.74
C LEU A 253 -0.69 -4.45 -13.05
N VAL A 254 0.41 -3.72 -13.19
CA VAL A 254 1.26 -3.75 -14.39
C VAL A 254 2.70 -4.02 -13.98
N THR A 255 3.30 -5.05 -14.56
CA THR A 255 4.72 -5.37 -14.38
C THR A 255 5.58 -4.45 -15.27
N ALA A 256 6.56 -3.78 -14.66
CA ALA A 256 7.52 -2.97 -15.38
C ALA A 256 8.60 -3.81 -16.07
N GLU A 257 9.05 -3.39 -17.26
CA GLU A 257 10.13 -4.04 -17.99
C GLU A 257 11.48 -3.34 -17.73
N GLY A 258 12.52 -4.11 -17.40
CA GLY A 258 13.88 -3.60 -17.28
C GLY A 258 14.87 -4.60 -16.69
N ALA A 259 16.15 -4.24 -16.66
CA ALA A 259 17.24 -5.17 -16.29
C ALA A 259 17.22 -5.67 -14.82
N CYS A 260 16.36 -5.11 -13.98
CA CYS A 260 16.15 -5.45 -12.58
C CYS A 260 14.83 -6.20 -12.33
N VAL A 261 14.04 -6.48 -13.36
CA VAL A 261 12.82 -7.29 -13.28
C VAL A 261 13.09 -8.56 -14.05
N GLU A 262 13.00 -9.71 -13.39
CA GLU A 262 13.12 -10.99 -14.07
C GLU A 262 11.89 -11.16 -14.99
N PRO A 263 12.07 -11.56 -16.25
CA PRO A 263 10.92 -11.82 -17.12
C PRO A 263 10.10 -12.94 -16.49
N SER A 264 8.78 -12.77 -16.43
CA SER A 264 7.89 -13.87 -16.10
C SER A 264 8.08 -14.96 -17.15
N GLU A 265 8.67 -16.09 -16.74
CA GLU A 265 8.71 -17.30 -17.58
C GLU A 265 7.27 -17.60 -18.00
N PRO A 266 6.97 -17.70 -19.31
CA PRO A 266 5.60 -17.89 -19.76
C PRO A 266 5.07 -19.20 -19.18
N GLU A 267 3.93 -19.12 -18.48
CA GLU A 267 3.30 -20.30 -17.89
C GLU A 267 3.13 -21.37 -18.98
N ASP A 268 3.66 -22.57 -18.71
CA ASP A 268 3.76 -23.66 -19.68
C ASP A 268 2.39 -23.92 -20.32
N ALA A 269 2.24 -23.48 -21.56
CA ALA A 269 1.08 -23.73 -22.40
C ALA A 269 1.09 -25.21 -22.78
N GLY A 270 0.70 -26.03 -21.80
CA GLY A 270 1.00 -27.45 -21.70
C GLY A 270 0.87 -28.16 -23.04
N VAL A 271 2.02 -28.51 -23.61
CA VAL A 271 2.08 -29.23 -24.87
C VAL A 271 1.49 -30.62 -24.64
N VAL A 272 0.23 -30.78 -25.04
CA VAL A 272 -0.42 -32.09 -25.16
C VAL A 272 0.32 -32.88 -26.23
N ALA A 273 1.31 -33.66 -25.78
CA ALA A 273 1.96 -34.67 -26.59
C ALA A 273 0.97 -35.81 -26.84
N ASP A 274 0.22 -35.69 -27.93
CA ASP A 274 -0.34 -36.86 -28.61
C ASP A 274 0.82 -37.76 -29.01
N ASP A 275 1.02 -38.88 -28.30
CA ASP A 275 1.73 -40.02 -28.88
C ASP A 275 1.05 -41.34 -28.55
N ALA A 276 0.92 -42.16 -29.59
CA ALA A 276 0.27 -43.46 -29.55
C ALA A 276 1.34 -44.55 -29.41
N GLY A 277 1.08 -45.55 -28.56
CA GLY A 277 1.93 -46.73 -28.49
C GLY A 277 2.05 -47.46 -29.85
N PRO A 278 3.12 -48.24 -30.03
CA PRO A 278 2.86 -49.68 -29.91
C PRO A 278 3.92 -50.49 -29.14
N ALA A 279 3.40 -51.25 -28.16
CA ALA A 279 3.60 -52.67 -27.85
C ALA A 279 4.90 -53.47 -28.16
N GLU A 280 5.12 -54.45 -27.27
CA GLU A 280 5.91 -55.71 -27.36
C GLU A 280 7.45 -55.58 -27.15
N ASP A 281 8.16 -56.48 -26.45
CA ASP A 281 7.81 -57.83 -25.95
C ASP A 281 8.70 -58.32 -24.76
N ALA A 282 8.25 -59.34 -24.01
CA ALA A 282 8.99 -60.30 -23.14
C ALA A 282 9.82 -59.80 -21.90
N ALA A 283 9.95 -60.54 -20.76
CA ALA A 283 9.23 -61.70 -20.19
C ALA A 283 9.66 -62.00 -18.72
N ALA A 284 8.76 -62.63 -17.92
CA ALA A 284 8.98 -63.61 -16.82
C ALA A 284 9.86 -63.24 -15.56
N ALA A 285 9.65 -63.77 -14.35
CA ALA A 285 8.55 -64.52 -13.69
C ALA A 285 8.82 -64.71 -12.17
N GLY A 286 7.79 -64.99 -11.35
CA GLY A 286 7.88 -65.53 -9.97
C GLY A 286 8.32 -64.55 -8.86
N ASP A 287 7.90 -64.67 -7.60
CA ASP A 287 7.00 -65.63 -6.94
C ASP A 287 6.32 -65.03 -5.68
N ASP A 288 5.34 -65.78 -5.17
CA ASP A 288 4.44 -65.50 -4.04
C ASP A 288 5.13 -65.40 -2.65
N ALA A 289 4.62 -64.56 -1.74
CA ALA A 289 4.37 -64.93 -0.33
C ALA A 289 3.81 -63.77 0.53
N SER A 290 2.75 -64.08 1.28
CA SER A 290 2.14 -63.25 2.33
C SER A 290 2.87 -63.31 3.69
N VAL A 291 2.60 -62.37 4.61
CA VAL A 291 1.94 -62.63 5.93
C VAL A 291 1.92 -61.39 6.86
N ALA A 292 0.73 -61.19 7.44
CA ALA A 292 0.26 -60.44 8.62
C ALA A 292 1.18 -59.60 9.56
N ALA A 293 0.54 -58.59 10.16
CA ALA A 293 0.95 -57.84 11.35
C ALA A 293 0.74 -58.61 12.68
N PRO A 294 1.17 -58.03 13.81
CA PRO A 294 0.48 -58.24 15.09
C PRO A 294 0.08 -56.94 15.80
N ASP A 295 -1.15 -56.93 16.34
CA ASP A 295 -1.65 -56.00 17.36
C ASP A 295 -1.14 -56.37 18.77
N ALA A 296 -1.03 -55.37 19.67
CA ALA A 296 -1.58 -55.39 21.05
C ALA A 296 -0.89 -54.38 22.00
N GLY A 297 -1.70 -53.62 22.75
CA GLY A 297 -1.26 -52.87 23.95
C GLY A 297 -1.12 -53.76 25.21
N PRO A 298 -1.04 -53.18 26.43
CA PRO A 298 -2.20 -52.47 26.98
C PRO A 298 -1.91 -51.24 27.89
N SER A 299 -2.98 -50.77 28.55
CA SER A 299 -3.27 -49.48 29.18
C SER A 299 -2.84 -49.26 30.64
N VAL A 300 -2.99 -47.97 31.08
CA VAL A 300 -3.36 -47.40 32.43
C VAL A 300 -2.48 -46.18 32.79
N GLY A 301 -3.00 -45.03 33.26
CA GLY A 301 -4.39 -44.52 33.29
C GLY A 301 -4.69 -43.47 34.39
N VAL A 302 -5.46 -42.40 34.05
CA VAL A 302 -6.56 -41.75 34.85
C VAL A 302 -6.22 -41.29 36.31
N ARG A 303 -6.33 -40.01 36.76
CA ARG A 303 -7.49 -39.08 36.75
C ARG A 303 -7.12 -37.65 37.25
N SER A 304 -7.96 -36.63 36.96
CA SER A 304 -7.92 -35.24 37.49
C SER A 304 -8.40 -35.11 38.97
N PRO A 305 -8.35 -33.92 39.61
CA PRO A 305 -9.55 -33.06 39.61
C PRO A 305 -9.40 -31.50 39.78
N THR A 306 -10.38 -30.77 39.22
CA THR A 306 -11.08 -29.54 39.71
C THR A 306 -10.36 -28.26 40.22
N GLY A 307 -10.82 -27.08 39.75
CA GLY A 307 -11.25 -26.00 40.67
C GLY A 307 -11.01 -24.50 40.34
N GLY A 308 -11.98 -23.83 39.71
CA GLY A 308 -12.59 -22.55 40.17
C GLY A 308 -11.85 -21.18 40.10
N GLY A 309 -12.46 -20.23 39.35
CA GLY A 309 -12.40 -18.76 39.54
C GLY A 309 -11.10 -18.03 39.12
N SER A 310 -11.02 -16.70 38.95
CA SER A 310 -11.98 -15.59 38.81
C SER A 310 -11.20 -14.26 39.06
N LEU A 311 -11.16 -13.35 38.08
CA LEU A 311 -10.86 -11.88 38.19
C LEU A 311 -9.42 -11.41 38.55
N GLY A 312 -9.06 -10.22 38.02
CA GLY A 312 -7.90 -9.39 38.40
C GLY A 312 -6.76 -9.44 37.36
N SER A 313 -6.55 -8.47 36.46
CA SER A 313 -6.24 -7.03 36.62
C SER A 313 -4.86 -6.75 37.24
N GLY A 314 -4.03 -5.97 36.53
CA GLY A 314 -3.06 -5.07 37.16
C GLY A 314 -1.60 -5.20 36.70
N CYS A 315 -1.09 -4.14 36.06
CA CYS A 315 0.34 -3.93 35.81
C CYS A 315 1.12 -3.75 37.13
N ALA A 316 2.40 -4.12 37.16
CA ALA A 316 3.31 -3.83 38.27
C ALA A 316 4.43 -2.87 37.85
N VAL A 317 4.32 -1.60 38.26
CA VAL A 317 5.43 -0.63 38.25
C VAL A 317 6.17 -0.76 39.59
N GLY A 318 7.49 -0.99 39.54
CA GLY A 318 8.32 -1.04 40.75
C GLY A 318 8.66 0.36 41.27
N VAL A 319 8.21 0.71 42.48
CA VAL A 319 8.65 1.91 43.20
C VAL A 319 9.17 1.49 44.58
N GLY A 320 10.45 1.73 44.84
CA GLY A 320 11.07 1.52 46.16
C GLY A 320 11.38 2.87 46.82
N ALA A 321 10.84 3.11 48.02
CA ALA A 321 10.98 4.39 48.71
C ALA A 321 11.49 4.22 50.16
N VAL A 322 12.61 4.87 50.48
CA VAL A 322 13.03 5.38 51.82
C VAL A 322 14.13 6.43 51.58
N GLY A 323 14.26 7.58 52.24
CA GLY A 323 13.36 8.31 53.13
C GLY A 323 14.06 9.52 53.80
N VAL A 324 13.30 10.60 54.03
CA VAL A 324 13.48 11.67 55.06
C VAL A 324 14.84 12.39 55.20
N GLY A 325 14.86 13.71 54.93
CA GLY A 325 15.88 14.65 55.42
C GLY A 325 15.62 16.09 54.96
N ALA A 326 15.49 17.05 55.89
CA ALA A 326 14.91 18.38 55.60
C ALA A 326 15.90 19.56 55.70
N ARG A 327 15.49 20.69 55.08
CA ARG A 327 15.84 22.12 55.31
C ARG A 327 16.75 22.85 54.29
N SER A 328 16.10 23.78 53.57
CA SER A 328 16.42 25.21 53.39
C SER A 328 17.88 25.69 53.21
N GLY A 329 18.17 26.37 52.08
CA GLY A 329 19.28 27.34 52.02
C GLY A 329 19.75 27.80 50.62
N ALA A 330 19.47 29.07 50.29
CA ALA A 330 20.21 30.01 49.43
C ALA A 330 21.20 29.55 48.31
N LEU A 331 20.88 29.96 47.06
CA LEU A 331 21.62 30.87 46.14
C LEU A 331 23.16 30.68 45.86
N PRO A 332 23.70 31.22 44.75
CA PRO A 332 24.57 30.46 43.85
C PRO A 332 26.05 30.85 43.92
N TRP A 333 26.92 30.00 43.35
CA TRP A 333 28.31 30.35 43.03
C TRP A 333 28.69 30.05 41.59
N LEU A 334 29.59 30.88 41.08
CA LEU A 334 30.00 31.04 39.68
C LEU A 334 31.48 30.64 39.52
N VAL A 335 31.86 30.33 38.28
CA VAL A 335 33.24 30.39 37.73
C VAL A 335 34.28 29.35 38.21
N ALA A 336 34.81 28.60 37.23
CA ALA A 336 36.26 28.38 37.09
C ALA A 336 36.64 28.23 35.60
N LEU A 337 37.39 29.21 35.08
CA LEU A 337 37.97 29.25 33.73
C LEU A 337 39.43 28.79 33.77
N ALA A 338 39.86 27.96 32.81
CA ALA A 338 41.21 27.98 32.19
C ALA A 338 41.20 27.08 30.94
N PHE A 339 41.23 27.58 29.70
CA PHE A 339 42.41 28.09 28.98
C PHE A 339 43.66 27.20 29.13
N VAL A 340 44.19 26.63 28.04
CA VAL A 340 45.41 27.07 27.29
C VAL A 340 45.81 25.85 26.41
N ARG A 341 46.32 25.87 25.16
CA ARG A 341 46.97 26.90 24.32
C ARG A 341 46.75 26.57 22.83
N LEU A 342 46.37 27.56 22.03
CA LEU A 342 46.77 27.64 20.61
C LEU A 342 47.93 28.63 20.54
N ARG A 343 49.02 28.32 19.80
CA ARG A 343 49.80 29.38 19.14
C ARG A 343 50.62 28.86 17.96
N ARG A 344 50.40 29.51 16.81
CA ARG A 344 51.11 29.31 15.55
C ARG A 344 52.56 29.81 15.63
N ARG A 345 53.40 29.25 14.76
CA ARG A 345 54.78 29.68 14.47
C ARG A 345 54.87 31.14 14.02
N ARG A 346 55.87 31.88 14.52
CA ARG A 346 56.74 32.85 13.81
C ARG A 346 57.96 33.04 14.71
N GLN A 347 59.08 32.40 14.39
CA GLN A 347 60.18 32.89 13.53
C GLN A 347 61.23 33.71 14.29
N ARG A 348 62.49 33.45 13.92
CA ARG A 348 63.72 34.22 14.19
C ARG A 348 63.43 35.74 14.19
N ARG A 349 64.05 36.57 15.02
CA ARG A 349 65.30 36.38 15.79
C ARG A 349 65.07 36.44 17.30
#